data_AF-C4IMY5-F1
#
_entry.id   AF-C4IMY5-F1
#
_cell.length_a   1.000
_cell.length_b   1.000
_cell.length_c   1.000
_cell.angle_alpha   90.00
_cell.angle_beta   90.00
_cell.angle_gamma   90.00
#
_symmetry.space_group_name_H-M   'P 1'
#
loop_
_entity.id
_entity.type
_entity.pdbx_description
1 polymer ?
#
loop_
_entity_poly.entity_id
_entity_poly.type
_entity_poly.pdbx_seq_one_letter_code
_entity_poly.pdbx_strand_id
1 'polypeptide(L)'
;MIELQTPKNNIPLNNYSTLNEGIVHMCFFVDNIHSEYEKIKSCGYAKFKLKNNKEIYKVENGFLFKVIAPEGTEIEFRDSQI
;
A
#
# COMPACT_ATOMS: atom_id res chain seq x y z
N MET A 1 15.72 4.03 -2.74
CA MET A 1 14.79 3.76 -3.85
C MET A 1 14.48 2.28 -3.81
N ILE A 2 13.20 1.92 -3.67
CA ILE A 2 12.74 0.53 -3.75
C ILE A 2 11.89 0.46 -5.00
N GLU A 3 12.20 -0.47 -5.89
CA GLU A 3 11.49 -0.68 -7.14
C GLU A 3 10.99 -2.13 -7.18
N LEU A 4 9.67 -2.29 -7.28
CA LEU A 4 9.01 -3.58 -7.45
C LEU A 4 8.71 -3.75 -8.93
N GLN A 5 9.25 -4.82 -9.52
CA GLN A 5 8.99 -5.16 -10.91
C GLN A 5 7.72 -6.01 -11.00
N THR A 6 6.81 -5.59 -11.85
CA THR A 6 5.65 -6.39 -12.27
C THR A 6 5.88 -6.92 -13.69
N PRO A 7 5.08 -7.89 -14.17
CA PRO A 7 5.15 -8.30 -15.57
C PRO A 7 5.03 -7.11 -16.53
N LYS A 8 5.62 -7.24 -17.71
CA LYS A 8 5.58 -6.20 -18.76
C LYS A 8 4.13 -5.82 -19.10
N ASN A 9 3.96 -4.58 -19.59
CA ASN A 9 2.67 -4.11 -20.12
C ASN A 9 2.05 -5.14 -21.09
N ASN A 10 0.74 -5.35 -20.96
CA ASN A 10 -0.07 -6.33 -21.71
C ASN A 10 0.16 -7.81 -21.36
N ILE A 11 1.00 -8.14 -20.38
CA ILE A 11 1.02 -9.48 -19.80
C ILE A 11 0.02 -9.50 -18.64
N PRO A 12 -1.03 -10.34 -18.68
CA PRO A 12 -1.95 -10.45 -17.56
C PRO A 12 -1.20 -10.93 -16.32
N LEU A 13 -1.43 -10.27 -15.20
CA LEU A 13 -1.05 -10.82 -13.89
C LEU A 13 -1.90 -12.05 -13.62
N ASN A 14 -1.30 -13.08 -13.02
CA ASN A 14 -2.08 -14.12 -12.37
C ASN A 14 -2.97 -13.46 -11.31
N ASN A 15 -4.15 -14.03 -11.08
CA ASN A 15 -5.00 -13.57 -9.99
C ASN A 15 -4.22 -13.66 -8.67
N TYR A 16 -4.27 -12.57 -7.90
CA TYR A 16 -3.71 -12.55 -6.56
C TYR A 16 -4.32 -13.68 -5.71
N SER A 17 -3.47 -14.36 -4.96
CA SER A 17 -3.88 -15.38 -3.98
C SER A 17 -3.01 -15.22 -2.73
N THR A 18 -3.65 -15.22 -1.56
CA THR A 18 -2.96 -15.25 -0.27
C THR A 18 -2.16 -16.53 -0.04
N LEU A 19 -2.31 -17.54 -0.91
CA LEU A 19 -1.57 -18.80 -0.89
C LEU A 19 -0.31 -18.77 -1.76
N ASN A 20 -0.09 -17.71 -2.53
CA ASN A 20 1.12 -17.58 -3.35
C ASN A 20 2.32 -17.23 -2.45
N GLU A 21 3.48 -17.84 -2.73
CA GLU A 21 4.74 -17.43 -2.11
C GLU A 21 5.13 -16.02 -2.58
N GLY A 22 5.60 -15.18 -1.66
CA GLY A 22 6.01 -13.81 -1.96
C GLY A 22 5.77 -12.83 -0.81
N ILE A 23 5.96 -11.54 -1.08
CA ILE A 23 5.72 -10.47 -0.09
C ILE A 23 4.20 -10.23 0.00
N VAL A 24 3.60 -10.64 1.12
CA VAL A 24 2.18 -10.42 1.38
C VAL A 24 1.93 -9.00 1.92
N HIS A 25 2.84 -8.51 2.76
CA HIS A 25 2.75 -7.19 3.41
C HIS A 25 4.14 -6.56 3.53
N MET A 26 4.23 -5.28 3.21
CA MET A 26 5.41 -4.44 3.38
C MET A 26 4.98 -3.17 4.11
N CYS A 27 5.75 -2.72 5.09
CA CYS A 27 5.41 -1.54 5.89
C CYS A 27 6.53 -0.50 5.87
N PHE A 28 6.17 0.75 5.61
CA PHE A 28 7.03 1.92 5.71
C PHE A 28 6.65 2.77 6.92
N PHE A 29 7.66 3.11 7.71
CA PHE A 29 7.53 4.12 8.75
C PHE A 29 7.82 5.49 8.14
N VAL A 30 6.90 6.45 8.31
CA VAL A 30 6.97 7.77 7.67
C VAL A 30 6.75 8.88 8.68
N ASP A 31 7.41 10.02 8.48
CA ASP A 31 7.33 11.14 9.42
C ASP A 31 5.95 11.82 9.41
N ASN A 32 5.27 11.86 8.25
CA ASN A 32 3.95 12.45 8.10
C ASN A 32 3.09 11.64 7.14
N ILE A 33 2.10 10.95 7.70
CA ILE A 33 1.19 10.07 6.97
C ILE A 33 0.36 10.79 5.90
N HIS A 34 -0.08 12.03 6.16
CA HIS A 34 -0.93 12.78 5.25
C HIS A 34 -0.12 13.28 4.05
N SER A 35 1.12 13.74 4.29
CA SER A 35 2.06 14.12 3.24
C SER A 35 2.33 12.96 2.27
N GLU A 36 2.65 11.76 2.79
CA GLU A 36 2.93 10.61 1.91
C GLU A 36 1.68 10.09 1.20
N TYR A 37 0.52 10.16 1.84
CA TYR A 37 -0.76 9.85 1.19
C TYR A 37 -1.02 10.77 -0.02
N GLU A 38 -0.92 12.09 0.15
CA GLU A 38 -1.13 13.06 -0.93
C GLU A 38 -0.10 12.88 -2.05
N LYS A 39 1.16 12.60 -1.70
CA LYS A 39 2.20 12.31 -2.67
C LYS A 39 1.86 11.09 -3.53
N ILE A 40 1.43 9.98 -2.93
CA ILE A 40 1.01 8.78 -3.67
C ILE A 40 -0.18 9.08 -4.59
N LYS A 41 -1.17 9.84 -4.11
CA LYS A 41 -2.30 10.28 -4.95
C LYS A 41 -1.85 11.16 -6.12
N SER A 42 -0.92 12.09 -5.88
CA SER A 42 -0.40 12.97 -6.93
C SER A 42 0.36 12.22 -8.03
N CYS A 43 0.91 11.03 -7.72
CA CYS A 43 1.50 10.12 -8.70
C CYS A 43 0.45 9.37 -9.54
N GLY A 44 -0.85 9.61 -9.32
CA GLY A 44 -1.95 8.97 -10.03
C GLY A 44 -2.33 7.59 -9.49
N TYR A 45 -1.82 7.18 -8.32
CA TYR A 45 -2.18 5.90 -7.72
C TYR A 45 -3.49 5.99 -6.93
N ALA A 46 -4.38 5.02 -7.13
CA ALA A 46 -5.73 5.05 -6.55
C ALA A 46 -6.16 3.75 -5.85
N LYS A 47 -5.35 2.68 -5.88
CA LYS A 47 -5.72 1.40 -5.26
C LYS A 47 -5.43 1.40 -3.75
N PHE A 48 -6.14 2.23 -2.99
CA PHE A 48 -6.08 2.23 -1.54
C PHE A 48 -6.99 1.14 -0.95
N LYS A 49 -6.53 0.49 0.13
CA LYS A 49 -7.35 -0.44 0.90
C LYS A 49 -8.20 0.34 1.89
N LEU A 50 -9.52 0.28 1.71
CA LEU A 50 -10.47 0.96 2.59
C LEU A 50 -10.67 0.20 3.90
N LYS A 51 -10.75 0.93 5.01
CA LYS A 51 -11.23 0.45 6.30
C LYS A 51 -12.36 1.36 6.77
N ASN A 52 -13.56 0.82 6.96
CA ASN A 52 -14.76 1.61 7.29
C ASN A 52 -14.97 2.81 6.34
N ASN A 53 -14.81 2.57 5.03
CA ASN A 53 -14.89 3.59 3.96
C ASN A 53 -13.87 4.74 4.08
N LYS A 54 -12.76 4.54 4.79
CA LYS A 54 -11.67 5.52 4.88
C LYS A 54 -10.36 4.92 4.36
N GLU A 55 -9.59 5.74 3.64
CA GLU A 55 -8.27 5.37 3.12
C GLU A 55 -7.17 5.56 4.18
N ILE A 56 -7.20 6.69 4.91
CA ILE A 56 -6.43 6.91 6.13
C ILE A 56 -7.31 6.55 7.32
N TYR A 57 -6.80 5.72 8.23
CA TYR A 57 -7.53 5.39 9.44
C TYR A 57 -6.65 5.47 10.68
N LYS A 58 -7.30 5.89 11.77
CA LYS A 58 -6.69 6.03 13.09
C LYS A 58 -6.47 4.65 13.72
N VAL A 59 -5.30 4.45 14.28
CA VAL A 59 -4.93 3.33 15.17
C VAL A 59 -4.60 3.90 16.55
N GLU A 60 -4.28 3.03 17.52
CA GLU A 60 -4.11 3.42 18.93
C GLU A 60 -3.10 4.57 19.09
N ASN A 61 -1.95 4.48 18.41
CA ASN A 61 -0.84 5.41 18.57
C ASN A 61 -0.62 6.37 17.38
N GLY A 62 -1.52 6.40 16.40
CA GLY A 62 -1.35 7.26 15.22
C GLY A 62 -2.29 6.91 14.08
N PHE A 63 -1.78 6.98 12.86
CA PHE A 63 -2.54 6.75 11.64
C PHE A 63 -1.77 5.86 10.69
N LEU A 64 -2.52 5.18 9.84
CA LEU A 64 -1.94 4.43 8.75
C LEU A 64 -2.88 4.40 7.55
N PHE A 65 -2.32 4.16 6.37
CA PHE A 65 -3.06 3.77 5.18
C PHE A 65 -2.36 2.62 4.49
N LYS A 66 -3.08 1.96 3.59
CA LYS A 66 -2.56 0.85 2.80
C LYS A 66 -2.89 1.07 1.33
N VAL A 67 -1.94 0.74 0.47
CA VAL A 67 -2.16 0.58 -0.96
C VAL A 67 -1.97 -0.88 -1.36
N ILE A 68 -2.71 -1.32 -2.37
CA ILE A 68 -2.59 -2.66 -2.93
C ILE A 68 -1.80 -2.54 -4.22
N ALA A 69 -0.59 -3.11 -4.26
CA ALA A 69 0.24 -3.15 -5.46
C ALA A 69 -0.48 -3.90 -6.61
N PRO A 70 -0.12 -3.70 -7.88
CA PRO A 70 -0.80 -4.35 -9.00
C PRO A 70 -0.93 -5.88 -8.87
N GLU A 71 0.10 -6.54 -8.35
CA GLU A 71 0.20 -7.97 -8.09
C GLU A 71 -0.50 -8.44 -6.81
N GLY A 72 -0.94 -7.50 -5.96
CA GLY A 72 -1.76 -7.77 -4.78
C GLY A 72 -1.08 -7.61 -3.42
N THR A 73 0.23 -7.35 -3.38
CA THR A 73 0.95 -7.05 -2.12
C THR A 73 0.34 -5.84 -1.41
N GLU A 74 0.15 -5.95 -0.10
CA GLU A 74 -0.26 -4.82 0.73
C GLU A 74 0.96 -3.99 1.11
N ILE A 75 0.98 -2.71 0.73
CA ILE A 75 2.00 -1.75 1.15
C ILE A 75 1.36 -0.79 2.15
N GLU A 76 1.82 -0.85 3.39
CA GLU A 76 1.36 -0.04 4.51
C GLU A 76 2.31 1.13 4.78
N PHE A 77 1.73 2.26 5.15
CA PHE A 77 2.45 3.44 5.63
C PHE A 77 1.89 3.80 6.99
N ARG A 78 2.76 4.06 7.97
CA ARG A 78 2.36 4.43 9.34
C ARG A 78 3.31 5.45 9.95
N ASP A 79 2.78 6.29 10.83
CA ASP A 79 3.51 7.34 11.55
C ASP A 79 3.83 6.99 13.01
N SER A 80 3.41 5.81 13.45
CA SER A 80 3.60 5.32 14.82
C SER A 80 3.95 3.83 14.84
N GLN A 81 4.75 3.44 15.82
CA GLN A 81 4.92 2.02 16.13
C GLN A 81 3.60 1.53 16.72
N ILE A 82 3.06 0.50 16.08
CA ILE A 82 1.91 -0.28 16.58
C ILE A 82 2.42 -1.20 17.67
#